data_AF-A0A7V3UMX0-F1
#
_entry.id   AF-A0A7V3UMX0-F1
#
_cell.length_a   1.000
_cell.length_b   1.000
_cell.length_c   1.000
_cell.angle_alpha   90.00
_cell.angle_beta   90.00
_cell.angle_gamma   90.00
#
_symmetry.space_group_name_H-M   'P 1'
#
loop_
_entity.id
_entity.type
_entity.pdbx_description
1 polymer ?
#
loop_
_entity_poly.entity_id
_entity_poly.type
_entity_poly.pdbx_seq_one_letter_code
_entity_poly.pdbx_strand_id
1 'polypeptide(L)'
;MLHEEFEDLYGLYVLGSLGQEEQNRLEMHLHSGCASCQESIREVYEALALLPYSLPAVPPPPELKQRLFERIQGEAPAQPEPSTENVLPFPPRTSAVQMKGEAEGRPRRSLAPWPALAAACLALLLGGYAFLLHQKIDRQQQEISSLEDQLARRRQEVDSLKVQLVGQQEEAGLLKAQLTRQQQEAEALTNQLTELQGKMAALTAPSVKTITL
;
A
#
# COMPACT_ATOMS: atom_id res chain seq x y z
N MET A 1 5.54 9.16 19.10
CA MET A 1 6.24 8.34 18.09
C MET A 1 5.19 7.74 17.17
N LEU A 2 5.49 7.59 15.88
CA LEU A 2 4.53 7.12 14.87
C LEU A 2 4.31 5.63 15.06
N HIS A 3 3.05 5.19 15.10
CA HIS A 3 2.69 3.79 15.33
C HIS A 3 2.98 2.91 14.10
N GLU A 4 2.90 3.51 12.91
CA GLU A 4 3.16 2.87 11.62
C GLU A 4 4.61 2.34 11.51
N GLU A 5 5.57 2.93 12.23
CA GLU A 5 6.96 2.45 12.24
C GLU A 5 7.12 1.06 12.88
N PHE A 6 6.22 0.70 13.80
CA PHE A 6 6.31 -0.55 14.57
C PHE A 6 5.48 -1.70 13.99
N GLU A 7 4.57 -1.43 13.05
CA GLU A 7 3.63 -2.42 12.53
C GLU A 7 4.35 -3.62 11.90
N ASP A 8 5.40 -3.36 11.13
CA ASP A 8 6.22 -4.38 10.49
C ASP A 8 7.04 -5.22 11.50
N LEU A 9 7.22 -4.73 12.73
CA LEU A 9 8.03 -5.38 13.76
C LEU A 9 7.23 -6.34 14.63
N TYR A 10 5.90 -6.26 14.66
CA TYR A 10 5.07 -7.05 15.57
C TYR A 10 5.22 -8.55 15.34
N GLY A 11 5.23 -9.00 14.08
CA GLY A 11 5.43 -10.42 13.76
C GLY A 11 6.76 -10.97 14.28
N LEU A 12 7.85 -10.23 14.07
CA LEU A 12 9.19 -10.60 14.51
C LEU A 12 9.32 -10.54 16.03
N TYR A 13 8.67 -9.56 16.67
CA TYR A 13 8.63 -9.43 18.12
C TYR A 13 7.96 -10.64 18.78
N VAL A 14 6.78 -11.03 18.30
CA VAL A 14 6.01 -12.18 18.83
C VAL A 14 6.73 -13.51 18.59
N LEU A 15 7.43 -13.65 17.47
CA LEU A 15 8.27 -14.81 17.18
C LEU A 15 9.60 -14.82 17.96
N GLY A 16 9.91 -13.75 18.69
CA GLY A 16 11.18 -13.61 19.41
C GLY A 16 12.40 -13.53 18.48
N SER A 17 12.21 -13.07 17.24
CA SER A 17 13.25 -12.98 16.21
C SER A 17 13.68 -11.54 15.87
N LEU A 18 13.20 -10.57 16.63
CA LEU A 18 13.53 -9.15 16.46
C LEU A 18 14.96 -8.85 16.95
N GLY A 19 15.65 -7.89 16.33
CA GLY A 19 16.97 -7.45 16.80
C GLY A 19 16.89 -6.75 18.15
N GLN A 20 17.94 -6.85 18.97
CA GLN A 20 17.95 -6.29 20.34
C GLN A 20 17.63 -4.79 20.39
N GLU A 21 18.15 -4.00 19.45
CA GLU A 21 17.92 -2.55 19.39
C GLU A 21 16.46 -2.22 19.09
N GLU A 22 15.88 -2.89 18.08
CA GLU A 22 14.47 -2.72 17.68
C GLU A 22 13.52 -3.18 18.77
N GLN A 23 13.84 -4.32 19.41
CA GLN A 23 13.09 -4.84 20.55
C GLN A 23 13.07 -3.84 21.70
N ASN A 24 14.23 -3.29 22.09
CA ASN A 24 14.30 -2.30 23.16
C ASN A 24 13.47 -1.05 22.83
N ARG A 25 13.50 -0.57 21.58
CA ARG A 25 12.70 0.59 21.13
C ARG A 25 11.20 0.30 21.21
N LEU A 26 10.77 -0.86 20.73
CA LEU A 26 9.37 -1.29 20.77
C LEU A 26 8.90 -1.48 22.22
N GLU A 27 9.69 -2.15 23.06
CA GLU A 27 9.36 -2.36 24.47
C GLU A 27 9.27 -1.04 25.22
N MET A 28 10.19 -0.09 24.99
CA MET A 28 10.11 1.25 25.60
C MET A 28 8.80 1.97 25.21
N HIS A 29 8.36 1.81 23.96
CA HIS A 29 7.08 2.33 23.51
C HIS A 29 5.89 1.62 24.17
N LEU A 30 5.93 0.29 24.32
CA LEU A 30 4.88 -0.46 25.02
C LEU A 30 4.80 -0.09 26.51
N HIS A 31 5.94 0.11 27.16
CA HIS A 31 6.04 0.57 28.55
C HIS A 31 5.51 2.00 28.74
N SER A 32 5.50 2.82 27.70
CA SER A 32 4.87 4.14 27.73
C SER A 32 3.32 4.09 27.81
N GLY A 33 2.72 2.90 27.65
CA GLY A 33 1.27 2.69 27.80
C GLY A 33 0.47 2.85 26.51
N CYS A 34 1.08 2.62 25.34
CA CYS A 34 0.40 2.74 24.06
C CYS A 34 -0.62 1.60 23.82
N ALA A 35 -1.92 1.90 23.97
CA ALA A 35 -2.98 0.90 23.90
C ALA A 35 -3.14 0.26 22.50
N SER A 36 -2.99 1.03 21.43
CA SER A 36 -3.12 0.54 20.05
C SER A 36 -2.02 -0.45 19.69
N CYS A 37 -0.76 -0.16 20.02
CA CYS A 37 0.35 -1.09 19.78
C CYS A 37 0.24 -2.37 20.63
N GLN A 38 -0.22 -2.24 21.89
CA GLN A 38 -0.49 -3.41 22.74
C GLN A 38 -1.59 -4.30 22.13
N GLU A 39 -2.65 -3.69 21.60
CA GLU A 39 -3.75 -4.41 20.96
C GLU A 39 -3.29 -5.13 19.68
N SER A 40 -2.54 -4.45 18.80
CA SER A 40 -2.01 -5.07 17.58
C SER A 40 -1.08 -6.26 17.88
N ILE A 41 -0.22 -6.14 18.88
CA ILE A 41 0.64 -7.25 19.32
C ILE A 41 -0.20 -8.41 19.87
N ARG A 42 -1.28 -8.12 20.61
CA ARG A 42 -2.22 -9.14 21.10
C ARG A 42 -2.86 -9.91 19.96
N GLU A 43 -3.31 -9.24 18.91
CA GLU A 43 -3.89 -9.88 17.71
C GLU A 43 -2.89 -10.84 17.03
N VAL A 44 -1.62 -10.41 16.90
CA VAL A 44 -0.56 -11.25 16.33
C VAL A 44 -0.28 -12.46 17.22
N TYR A 45 -0.24 -12.28 18.54
CA TYR A 45 -0.10 -13.39 19.51
C TYR A 45 -1.26 -14.39 19.42
N GLU A 46 -2.49 -13.92 19.23
CA GLU A 46 -3.66 -14.81 19.10
C GLU A 46 -3.56 -15.67 17.84
N ALA A 47 -3.12 -15.11 16.72
CA ALA A 47 -2.85 -15.88 15.52
C ALA A 47 -1.71 -16.90 15.75
N LEU A 48 -0.63 -16.49 16.42
CA LEU A 48 0.51 -17.37 16.71
C LEU A 48 0.13 -18.52 17.66
N ALA A 49 -0.77 -18.28 18.61
CA ALA A 49 -1.23 -19.27 19.58
C ALA A 49 -1.97 -20.46 18.92
N LEU A 50 -2.40 -20.32 17.66
CA LEU A 50 -2.99 -21.40 16.88
C LEU A 50 -1.96 -22.30 16.21
N LEU A 51 -0.74 -21.80 15.94
CA LEU A 51 0.30 -22.59 15.27
C LEU A 51 0.63 -23.91 15.98
N PRO A 52 0.79 -23.99 17.31
CA PRO A 52 1.12 -25.23 18.00
C PRO A 52 0.18 -26.40 17.68
N TYR A 53 -1.10 -26.13 17.40
CA TYR A 53 -2.09 -27.16 17.06
C TYR A 53 -1.88 -27.78 15.67
N SER A 54 -1.09 -27.14 14.81
CA SER A 54 -0.73 -27.65 13.49
C SER A 54 0.54 -28.51 13.50
N LEU A 55 1.31 -28.50 14.60
CA LEU A 55 2.55 -29.26 14.72
C LEU A 55 2.28 -30.68 15.27
N PRO A 56 3.09 -31.68 14.88
CA PRO A 56 3.03 -33.00 15.50
C PRO A 56 3.42 -32.90 16.98
N ALA A 57 2.65 -33.54 17.85
CA ALA A 57 2.94 -33.60 19.28
C ALA A 57 4.22 -34.42 19.54
N VAL A 58 5.20 -33.81 20.21
CA VAL A 58 6.42 -34.48 20.68
C VAL A 58 6.28 -34.79 22.17
N PRO A 59 6.34 -36.07 22.59
CA PRO A 59 6.19 -36.42 24.00
C PRO A 59 7.36 -35.87 24.82
N PRO A 60 7.10 -35.17 25.94
CA PRO A 60 8.16 -34.68 26.82
C PRO A 60 8.82 -35.84 27.60
N PRO A 61 10.07 -35.67 28.09
CA PRO A 61 10.73 -36.65 28.96
C PRO A 61 9.90 -36.93 30.23
N PRO A 62 9.78 -38.20 30.66
CA PRO A 62 8.87 -38.58 31.75
C PRO A 62 9.23 -37.95 33.10
N GLU A 63 10.52 -37.69 33.32
CA GLU A 63 11.04 -37.07 34.54
C GLU A 63 10.74 -35.56 34.62
N LEU A 64 10.40 -34.92 33.50
CA LEU A 64 10.23 -33.46 33.41
C LEU A 64 9.13 -32.96 34.35
N LYS A 65 8.03 -33.71 34.43
CA LYS A 65 6.91 -33.42 35.33
C LYS A 65 7.37 -33.47 36.78
N GLN A 66 8.04 -34.54 37.20
CA GLN A 66 8.50 -34.68 38.59
C GLN A 66 9.45 -33.56 38.99
N ARG A 67 10.46 -33.26 38.16
CA ARG A 67 11.41 -32.16 38.40
C ARG A 67 10.73 -30.79 38.50
N LEU A 68 9.72 -30.54 37.67
CA LEU A 68 8.97 -29.28 37.70
C LEU A 68 8.15 -29.16 38.99
N PHE A 69 7.43 -30.23 39.37
CA PHE A 69 6.62 -30.24 40.59
C PHE A 69 7.47 -30.17 41.86
N GLU A 70 8.67 -30.76 41.87
CA GLU A 70 9.64 -30.60 42.95
C GLU A 70 10.18 -29.18 43.03
N ARG A 71 10.49 -28.54 41.89
CA ARG A 71 10.93 -27.13 41.85
C ARG A 71 9.86 -26.20 42.40
N ILE A 72 8.60 -26.36 41.97
CA ILE A 72 7.47 -25.54 42.46
C ILE A 72 7.26 -25.73 43.97
N GLN A 73 7.46 -26.93 44.49
CA GLN A 73 7.33 -27.22 45.93
C GLN A 73 8.55 -26.76 46.76
N GLY A 74 9.75 -26.78 46.16
CA GLY A 74 11.00 -26.32 46.79
C GLY A 74 11.20 -24.81 46.73
N GLU A 75 10.51 -24.13 45.82
CA GLU A 75 10.36 -22.68 45.78
C GLU A 75 9.37 -22.30 46.90
N ALA A 76 9.88 -22.32 48.14
CA ALA A 76 9.16 -21.81 49.29
C ALA A 76 8.63 -20.40 48.94
N PRO A 77 7.40 -20.03 49.36
CA PRO A 77 6.89 -18.69 49.09
C PRO A 77 7.95 -17.70 49.54
N ALA A 78 8.40 -16.83 48.63
CA ALA A 78 9.22 -15.69 49.00
C ALA A 78 8.54 -15.05 50.20
N GLN A 79 9.28 -14.96 51.32
CA GLN A 79 8.76 -14.37 52.54
C GLN A 79 8.18 -13.00 52.17
N PRO A 80 6.95 -12.68 52.59
CA PRO A 80 6.36 -11.40 52.28
C PRO A 80 7.20 -10.31 52.96
N GLU A 81 8.04 -9.64 52.17
CA GLU A 81 8.46 -8.26 52.44
C GLU A 81 7.18 -7.44 52.71
N PRO A 82 7.14 -6.57 53.72
CA PRO A 82 5.96 -5.79 54.07
C PRO A 82 5.75 -4.66 53.06
N SER A 83 5.38 -5.02 51.84
CA SER A 83 4.83 -4.11 50.85
C SER A 83 3.32 -4.14 50.97
N THR A 84 2.77 -3.00 51.40
CA THR A 84 1.35 -2.67 51.44
C THR A 84 0.59 -3.24 50.24
N GLU A 85 -0.25 -4.24 50.54
CA GLU A 85 -1.59 -4.44 50.00
C GLU A 85 -1.79 -4.03 48.53
N ASN A 86 -1.47 -4.95 47.62
CA ASN A 86 -2.16 -5.00 46.33
C ASN A 86 -2.30 -6.45 45.87
N VAL A 87 -3.11 -7.20 46.62
CA VAL A 87 -3.64 -8.49 46.15
C VAL A 87 -4.73 -8.17 45.15
N LEU A 88 -4.45 -8.35 43.85
CA LEU A 88 -5.50 -8.34 42.84
C LEU A 88 -6.49 -9.47 43.16
N PRO A 89 -7.79 -9.18 43.36
CA PRO A 89 -8.77 -10.20 43.66
C PRO A 89 -8.94 -11.11 42.44
N PHE A 90 -8.56 -12.37 42.57
CA PHE A 90 -8.97 -13.40 41.62
C PHE A 90 -10.47 -13.65 41.81
N PRO A 91 -11.32 -13.42 40.78
CA PRO A 91 -12.76 -13.66 40.93
C PRO A 91 -13.01 -15.17 41.10
N PRO A 92 -13.75 -15.60 42.14
CA PRO A 92 -14.03 -17.01 42.37
C PRO A 92 -14.96 -17.54 41.27
N ARG A 93 -14.44 -18.40 40.40
CA ARG A 93 -15.25 -19.26 39.54
C ARG A 93 -15.80 -20.40 40.40
N THR A 94 -16.95 -20.18 41.03
CA THR A 94 -17.72 -21.25 41.68
C THR A 94 -19.15 -21.25 41.15
N SER A 95 -19.34 -21.91 40.01
CA SER A 95 -20.66 -22.39 39.60
C SER A 95 -20.87 -23.72 40.32
N ALA A 96 -21.33 -23.66 41.57
CA ALA A 96 -21.87 -24.82 42.26
C ALA A 96 -23.03 -25.37 41.43
N VAL A 97 -22.86 -26.58 40.90
CA VAL A 97 -23.95 -27.40 40.37
C VAL A 97 -24.85 -27.74 41.55
N GLN A 98 -25.93 -26.98 41.73
CA GLN A 98 -27.04 -27.36 42.61
C GLN A 98 -27.95 -28.31 41.85
N MET A 99 -27.68 -29.60 42.01
CA MET A 99 -28.68 -30.65 41.82
C MET A 99 -29.58 -30.64 43.05
N LYS A 100 -30.78 -30.08 42.94
CA LYS A 100 -31.88 -30.32 43.88
C LYS A 100 -33.06 -30.87 43.10
N GLY A 101 -33.25 -32.18 43.19
CA GLY A 101 -34.45 -32.84 42.74
C GLY A 101 -35.53 -32.72 43.79
N GLU A 102 -36.71 -32.28 43.39
CA GLU A 102 -37.98 -32.63 44.02
C GLU A 102 -39.08 -32.50 42.96
N ALA A 103 -39.78 -33.60 42.78
CA ALA A 103 -40.90 -33.74 41.87
C ALA A 103 -42.14 -33.10 42.50
N GLU A 104 -42.76 -32.13 41.83
CA GLU A 104 -44.20 -31.88 41.94
C GLU A 104 -44.68 -30.97 40.79
N GLY A 105 -45.79 -31.37 40.18
CA GLY A 105 -46.23 -30.88 38.88
C GLY A 105 -46.76 -29.44 38.88
N ARG A 106 -46.52 -28.73 37.76
CA ARG A 106 -47.30 -27.59 37.23
C ARG A 106 -46.88 -27.26 35.80
N PRO A 107 -47.72 -26.54 35.03
CA PRO A 107 -48.06 -26.92 33.66
C PRO A 107 -47.04 -26.47 32.62
N ARG A 108 -47.01 -27.27 31.55
CA ARG A 108 -46.34 -27.09 30.26
C ARG A 108 -46.53 -25.66 29.71
N ARG A 109 -45.62 -24.75 30.04
CA ARG A 109 -45.57 -23.38 29.47
C ARG A 109 -44.53 -23.34 28.35
N SER A 110 -45.08 -23.14 27.16
CA SER A 110 -44.47 -22.91 25.85
C SER A 110 -43.14 -22.16 25.88
N LEU A 111 -42.14 -22.75 25.23
CA LEU A 111 -40.98 -22.03 24.72
C LEU A 111 -41.46 -20.92 23.76
N ALA A 112 -41.27 -19.68 24.17
CA ALA A 112 -41.33 -18.47 23.36
C ALA A 112 -39.88 -18.04 23.00
N PRO A 113 -39.68 -17.16 22.01
CA PRO A 113 -38.69 -17.36 20.93
C PRO A 113 -37.33 -16.72 21.21
N TRP A 114 -36.51 -17.28 22.10
CA TRP A 114 -35.14 -16.80 22.26
C TRP A 114 -34.20 -17.01 21.04
N PRO A 115 -34.33 -18.05 20.17
CA PRO A 115 -33.44 -18.18 19.02
C PRO A 115 -33.66 -17.11 17.92
N ALA A 116 -34.83 -16.47 17.87
CA ALA A 116 -35.11 -15.43 16.86
C ALA A 116 -34.28 -14.16 17.07
N LEU A 117 -34.00 -13.78 18.33
CA LEU A 117 -33.18 -12.62 18.65
C LEU A 117 -31.70 -12.87 18.35
N ALA A 118 -31.19 -14.08 18.62
CA ALA A 118 -29.81 -14.45 18.29
C ALA A 118 -29.57 -14.44 16.77
N ALA A 119 -30.52 -14.95 15.98
CA ALA A 119 -30.46 -14.91 14.52
C ALA A 119 -30.48 -13.47 13.96
N ALA A 120 -31.28 -12.58 14.56
CA ALA A 120 -31.33 -11.17 14.16
C ALA A 120 -30.00 -10.43 14.43
N CYS A 121 -29.36 -10.65 15.58
CA CYS A 121 -28.04 -10.06 15.88
C CYS A 121 -26.96 -10.54 14.90
N LEU A 122 -26.95 -11.82 14.56
CA LEU A 122 -25.97 -12.40 13.64
C LEU A 122 -26.18 -11.88 12.20
N ALA A 123 -27.43 -11.70 11.77
CA ALA A 123 -27.77 -11.06 10.50
C ALA A 123 -27.32 -9.59 10.44
N LEU A 124 -27.46 -8.83 11.54
CA LEU A 124 -26.98 -7.45 11.61
C LEU A 124 -25.46 -7.35 11.59
N LEU A 125 -24.75 -8.26 12.29
CA LEU A 125 -23.30 -8.33 12.26
C LEU A 125 -22.78 -8.66 10.85
N LEU A 126 -23.33 -9.71 10.22
CA LEU A 126 -22.95 -10.10 8.86
C LEU A 126 -23.30 -9.02 7.84
N GLY A 127 -24.49 -8.42 7.95
CA GLY A 127 -24.93 -7.34 7.06
C GLY A 127 -24.08 -6.09 7.21
N GLY A 128 -23.75 -5.70 8.45
CA GLY A 128 -22.85 -4.58 8.73
C GLY A 128 -21.43 -4.83 8.23
N TYR A 129 -20.91 -6.04 8.42
CA TYR A 129 -19.59 -6.43 7.91
C TYR A 129 -19.56 -6.46 6.37
N ALA A 130 -20.60 -7.02 5.73
CA ALA A 130 -20.75 -7.00 4.28
C ALA A 130 -20.87 -5.57 3.71
N PHE A 131 -21.54 -4.69 4.44
CA PHE A 131 -21.68 -3.27 4.09
C PHE A 131 -20.33 -2.52 4.18
N LEU A 132 -19.54 -2.77 5.24
CA LEU A 132 -18.20 -2.22 5.39
C LEU A 132 -17.24 -2.73 4.29
N LEU A 133 -17.33 -4.01 3.95
CA LEU A 133 -16.60 -4.60 2.82
C LEU A 133 -16.99 -3.96 1.48
N HIS A 134 -18.29 -3.75 1.24
CA HIS A 134 -18.77 -3.06 0.04
C HIS A 134 -18.22 -1.64 -0.05
N GLN A 135 -18.21 -0.88 1.05
CA GLN A 135 -17.62 0.46 1.05
C GLN A 135 -16.13 0.45 0.68
N LYS A 136 -15.37 -0.58 1.06
CA LYS A 136 -13.95 -0.71 0.70
C LYS A 136 -13.78 -1.04 -0.79
N ILE A 137 -14.62 -1.92 -1.33
CA ILE A 137 -14.66 -2.26 -2.75
C ILE A 137 -15.01 -1.00 -3.58
N ASP A 138 -16.03 -0.25 -3.17
CA ASP A 138 -16.44 0.98 -3.84
C ASP A 138 -15.32 2.03 -3.89
N ARG A 139 -14.57 2.20 -2.79
CA ARG A 139 -13.39 3.09 -2.76
C ARG A 139 -12.30 2.64 -3.73
N GLN A 140 -11.99 1.35 -3.78
CA GLN A 140 -10.99 0.82 -4.71
C GLN A 140 -11.43 0.98 -6.17
N GLN A 141 -12.72 0.76 -6.46
CA GLN A 141 -13.29 1.02 -7.78
C GLN A 141 -13.13 2.50 -8.18
N GLN A 142 -13.35 3.42 -7.24
CA GLN A 142 -13.16 4.86 -7.48
C GLN A 142 -11.71 5.20 -7.81
N GLU A 143 -10.74 4.64 -7.07
CA GLU A 143 -9.32 4.84 -7.37
C GLU A 143 -8.95 4.36 -8.79
N ILE A 144 -9.42 3.16 -9.18
CA ILE A 144 -9.18 2.61 -10.52
C ILE A 144 -9.74 3.54 -11.60
N SER A 145 -11.00 3.99 -11.45
CA SER A 145 -11.61 4.92 -12.41
C SER A 145 -10.85 6.25 -12.52
N SER A 146 -10.33 6.76 -11.40
CA SER A 146 -9.52 7.98 -11.38
C SER A 146 -8.16 7.81 -12.07
N LEU A 147 -7.56 6.62 -11.99
CA LEU A 147 -6.31 6.29 -12.68
C LEU A 147 -6.53 6.16 -14.19
N GLU A 148 -7.63 5.53 -14.60
CA GLU A 148 -8.04 5.45 -16.00
C GLU A 148 -8.24 6.85 -16.60
N ASP A 149 -8.91 7.74 -15.86
CA ASP A 149 -9.07 9.15 -16.26
C ASP A 149 -7.73 9.89 -16.36
N GLN A 150 -6.79 9.64 -15.43
CA GLN A 150 -5.45 10.22 -15.49
C GLN A 150 -4.66 9.73 -16.71
N LEU A 151 -4.75 8.44 -17.03
CA LEU A 151 -4.12 7.86 -18.22
C LEU A 151 -4.74 8.44 -19.50
N ALA A 152 -6.06 8.61 -19.54
CA ALA A 152 -6.75 9.23 -20.67
C ALA A 152 -6.29 10.69 -20.87
N ARG A 153 -6.17 11.48 -19.79
CA ARG A 153 -5.67 12.86 -19.84
C ARG A 153 -4.23 12.94 -20.31
N ARG A 154 -3.32 12.15 -19.72
CA ARG A 154 -1.90 12.15 -20.15
C ARG A 154 -1.75 11.71 -21.60
N ARG A 155 -2.56 10.77 -22.07
CA ARG A 155 -2.57 10.35 -23.48
C ARG A 155 -3.02 11.48 -24.40
N GLN A 156 -4.06 12.21 -24.02
CA GLN A 156 -4.53 13.38 -24.76
C GLN A 156 -3.48 14.50 -24.79
N GLU A 157 -2.75 14.74 -23.69
CA GLU A 157 -1.62 15.68 -23.68
C GLU A 157 -0.55 15.26 -24.69
N VAL A 158 -0.15 13.98 -24.69
CA VAL A 158 0.83 13.45 -25.65
C VAL A 158 0.34 13.61 -27.09
N ASP A 159 -0.92 13.31 -27.37
CA ASP A 159 -1.47 13.43 -28.72
C ASP A 159 -1.58 14.89 -29.17
N SER A 160 -1.93 15.82 -28.28
CA SER A 160 -1.94 17.25 -28.60
C SER A 160 -0.53 17.81 -28.84
N LEU A 161 0.47 17.39 -28.05
CA LEU A 161 1.88 17.75 -28.28
C LEU A 161 2.40 17.21 -29.61
N LYS A 162 2.02 15.98 -29.99
CA LYS A 162 2.36 15.43 -31.31
C LYS A 162 1.76 16.25 -32.44
N VAL A 163 0.49 16.64 -32.33
CA VAL A 163 -0.16 17.51 -33.34
C VAL A 163 0.56 18.85 -33.44
N GLN A 164 0.94 19.46 -32.31
CA GLN A 164 1.72 20.71 -32.31
C GLN A 164 3.08 20.54 -33.00
N LEU A 165 3.81 19.44 -32.73
CA LEU A 165 5.09 19.15 -33.39
C LEU A 165 4.94 18.99 -34.90
N VAL A 166 3.89 18.28 -35.35
CA VAL A 166 3.61 18.12 -36.79
C VAL A 166 3.30 19.48 -37.42
N GLY A 167 2.49 20.31 -36.76
CA GLY A 167 2.20 21.68 -37.21
C GLY A 167 3.46 22.54 -37.35
N GLN A 168 4.35 22.52 -36.34
CA GLN A 168 5.63 23.25 -36.42
C GLN A 168 6.55 22.73 -37.53
N GLN A 169 6.52 21.43 -37.80
CA GLN A 169 7.30 20.83 -38.88
C GLN A 169 6.80 21.29 -40.26
N GLU A 170 5.48 21.44 -40.44
CA GLU A 170 4.90 22.01 -41.66
C GLU A 170 5.29 23.47 -41.85
N GLU A 171 5.21 24.30 -40.80
CA GLU A 171 5.64 25.71 -40.83
C GLU A 171 7.13 25.84 -41.18
N ALA A 172 7.99 25.03 -40.55
CA ALA A 172 9.41 24.99 -40.86
C ALA A 172 9.68 24.54 -42.31
N GLY A 173 8.88 23.60 -42.82
CA GLY A 173 8.92 23.15 -44.22
C GLY A 173 8.58 24.27 -45.20
N LEU A 174 7.52 25.04 -44.93
CA LEU A 174 7.10 26.18 -45.76
C LEU A 174 8.15 27.29 -45.78
N LEU A 175 8.68 27.66 -44.61
CA LEU A 175 9.75 28.65 -44.51
C LEU A 175 11.00 28.24 -45.28
N LYS A 176 11.37 26.95 -45.20
CA LYS A 176 12.49 26.40 -45.98
C LYS A 176 12.22 26.42 -47.49
N ALA A 177 11.00 26.10 -47.92
CA ALA A 177 10.59 26.17 -49.32
C ALA A 177 10.61 27.63 -49.85
N GLN A 178 10.24 28.60 -49.02
CA GLN A 178 10.28 30.01 -49.39
C GLN A 178 11.72 30.54 -49.51
N LEU A 179 12.60 30.18 -48.56
CA LEU A 179 14.02 30.53 -48.62
C LEU A 179 14.71 29.96 -49.87
N THR A 180 14.43 28.70 -50.20
CA THR A 180 14.99 28.07 -51.41
C THR A 180 14.50 28.73 -52.70
N ARG A 181 13.23 29.16 -52.76
CA ARG A 181 12.70 29.93 -53.88
C ARG A 181 13.40 31.30 -54.03
N GLN A 182 13.61 32.03 -52.93
CA GLN A 182 14.33 33.30 -52.94
C GLN A 182 15.79 33.15 -53.38
N GLN A 183 16.46 32.08 -52.95
CA GLN A 183 17.82 31.76 -53.43
C GLN A 183 17.86 31.53 -54.94
N GLN A 184 16.90 30.78 -55.49
CA GLN A 184 16.81 30.53 -56.93
C GLN A 184 16.55 31.82 -57.74
N GLU A 185 15.68 32.71 -57.23
CA GLU A 185 15.43 34.01 -57.87
C GLU A 185 16.69 34.90 -57.88
N ALA A 186 17.45 34.91 -56.78
CA ALA A 186 18.73 35.61 -56.71
C ALA A 186 19.75 35.05 -57.70
N GLU A 187 19.90 33.72 -57.78
CA GLU A 187 20.79 33.05 -58.74
C GLU A 187 20.39 33.36 -60.19
N ALA A 188 19.09 33.31 -60.52
CA ALA A 188 18.59 33.65 -61.84
C ALA A 188 18.91 35.10 -62.24
N LEU A 189 18.74 36.07 -61.31
CA LEU A 189 19.10 37.47 -61.54
C LEU A 189 20.62 37.64 -61.75
N THR A 190 21.45 36.93 -60.98
CA THR A 190 22.91 36.97 -61.18
C THR A 190 23.31 36.42 -62.55
N ASN A 191 22.68 35.32 -62.99
CA ASN A 191 22.91 34.75 -64.32
C ASN A 191 22.48 35.70 -65.44
N GLN A 192 21.35 36.41 -65.28
CA GLN A 192 20.92 37.42 -66.26
C GLN A 192 21.88 38.61 -66.35
N LEU A 193 22.37 39.11 -65.21
CA LEU A 193 23.35 40.20 -65.19
C LEU A 193 24.65 39.81 -65.87
N THR A 194 25.17 38.61 -65.62
CA THR A 194 26.38 38.10 -66.29
C THR A 194 26.19 37.93 -67.80
N GLU A 195 25.01 37.46 -68.24
CA GLU A 195 24.68 37.38 -69.66
C GLU A 195 24.63 38.77 -70.33
N LEU A 196 23.99 39.75 -69.69
CA LEU A 196 23.94 41.13 -70.19
C LEU A 196 25.32 41.79 -70.21
N GLN A 197 26.15 41.56 -69.19
CA GLN A 197 27.55 42.01 -69.19
C GLN A 197 28.34 41.39 -70.34
N GLY A 198 28.15 40.09 -70.61
CA GLY A 198 28.77 39.42 -71.76
C GLY A 198 28.35 40.01 -73.11
N LYS A 199 27.06 40.31 -73.29
CA LYS A 199 26.52 40.99 -74.49
C LYS A 199 27.10 42.41 -74.65
N MET A 200 27.18 43.17 -73.57
CA MET A 200 27.80 44.51 -73.56
C MET A 200 29.30 44.43 -73.90
N ALA A 201 30.04 43.46 -73.35
CA ALA A 201 31.44 43.23 -73.65
C ALA A 201 31.67 42.85 -75.12
N ALA A 202 30.80 42.03 -75.72
CA ALA A 202 30.86 41.69 -77.14
C ALA A 202 30.58 42.90 -78.05
N LEU A 203 29.67 43.80 -77.68
CA LEU A 203 29.38 45.04 -78.41
C LEU A 203 30.48 46.12 -78.25
N THR A 204 31.28 46.03 -77.18
CA THR A 204 32.39 46.98 -76.90
C THR A 204 33.76 46.43 -77.28
N ALA A 205 33.86 45.18 -77.74
CA ALA A 205 35.11 44.62 -78.27
C ALA A 205 35.53 45.40 -79.53
N PRO A 206 36.75 45.99 -79.56
CA PRO A 206 37.20 46.75 -80.71
C PRO A 206 37.36 45.82 -81.92
N SER A 207 36.67 46.15 -83.02
CA SER A 207 36.88 45.58 -84.35
C SER A 207 38.24 46.01 -84.91
N VAL A 208 39.33 45.58 -84.26
CA VAL A 208 40.69 45.89 -84.69
C VAL A 208 41.43 44.58 -84.89
N LYS A 209 41.44 44.14 -86.14
CA LYS A 209 42.56 43.47 -86.83
C LYS A 209 42.29 43.53 -88.34
N THR A 210 42.81 44.55 -89.00
CA THR A 210 44.14 44.61 -89.66
C THR A 210 44.16 43.90 -91.00
N ILE A 211 43.99 44.72 -92.04
CA ILE A 211 44.47 44.48 -93.41
C ILE A 211 45.96 44.15 -93.30
N THR A 212 46.33 42.91 -93.62
CA THR A 212 47.71 42.50 -93.87
C THR A 212 47.83 42.27 -95.37
N LEU A 213 48.89 42.87 -95.94
CA LEU A 213 49.27 42.93 -97.34
C LEU A 213 49.44 41.55 -97.99
#